data_AF-A0A376AK77-F1
#
_entry.id   AF-A0A376AK77-F1
#
_cell.length_a   1.000
_cell.length_b   1.000
_cell.length_c   1.000
_cell.angle_alpha   90.00
_cell.angle_beta   90.00
_cell.angle_gamma   90.00
#
_symmetry.space_group_name_H-M   'P 1'
#
loop_
_entity.id
_entity.type
_entity.pdbx_description
1 polymer ?
#
loop_
_entity_poly.entity_id
_entity_poly.type
_entity_poly.pdbx_seq_one_letter_code
_entity_poly.pdbx_strand_id
1 'polypeptide(L)'
;MKLKHAATGVAILLSLAGCQRTSFSGMESSSSALPPLEAQPVPSVQSGQLPPPGATSPSGFPAAPAPATQTAATDVAPATALDITKESMVGNWRVSNAGASCDMFLTLTNLGSGSRGGTRGCAGPLTTMGSWEVAGKQVVLKDRSGNVLGRLYKSADARYDGTTNTGQPISLSR
;
A
#
# COMPACT_ATOMS: atom_id res chain seq x y z
N MET A 1 -54.03 9.81 -28.75
CA MET A 1 -53.06 9.35 -27.72
C MET A 1 -51.79 8.71 -28.30
N LYS A 2 -51.82 8.06 -29.47
CA LYS A 2 -50.64 7.38 -30.07
C LYS A 2 -49.49 8.31 -30.51
N LEU A 3 -49.78 9.55 -30.92
CA LEU A 3 -48.75 10.53 -31.33
C LEU A 3 -47.89 11.06 -30.17
N LYS A 4 -48.45 11.13 -28.96
CA LYS A 4 -47.71 11.61 -27.77
C LYS A 4 -46.62 10.62 -27.35
N HIS A 5 -46.90 9.33 -27.45
CA HIS A 5 -45.92 8.27 -27.14
C HIS A 5 -44.80 8.17 -28.18
N ALA A 6 -45.08 8.47 -29.46
CA ALA A 6 -44.06 8.54 -30.50
C ALA A 6 -43.08 9.69 -30.24
N ALA A 7 -43.58 10.87 -29.85
CA ALA A 7 -42.74 12.02 -29.51
C ALA A 7 -41.84 11.77 -28.28
N THR A 8 -42.37 11.10 -27.25
CA THR A 8 -41.58 10.74 -26.06
C THR A 8 -40.52 9.68 -26.37
N GLY A 9 -40.82 8.71 -27.24
CA GLY A 9 -39.85 7.69 -27.66
C GLY A 9 -38.67 8.27 -28.44
N VAL A 10 -38.93 9.23 -29.34
CA VAL A 10 -37.88 9.91 -30.11
C VAL A 10 -36.97 10.74 -29.20
N ALA A 11 -37.52 11.43 -28.19
CA ALA A 11 -36.73 12.24 -27.25
C ALA A 11 -35.76 11.40 -26.40
N ILE A 12 -36.12 10.18 -26.03
CA ILE A 12 -35.25 9.28 -25.25
C ILE A 12 -34.10 8.74 -26.11
N LEU A 13 -34.34 8.44 -27.40
CA LEU A 13 -33.30 7.93 -28.30
C LEU A 13 -32.23 8.98 -28.64
N LEU A 14 -32.57 10.27 -28.68
CA LEU A 14 -31.58 11.33 -28.93
C LEU A 14 -30.62 11.57 -27.75
N SER A 15 -30.95 11.10 -26.54
CA SER A 15 -30.13 11.32 -25.34
C SER A 15 -28.90 10.40 -25.22
N LEU A 16 -28.82 9.33 -26.03
CA LEU A 16 -27.70 8.38 -26.00
C LEU A 16 -26.59 8.66 -27.03
N ALA A 17 -26.71 9.69 -27.87
CA ALA A 17 -25.69 10.05 -28.88
C ALA A 17 -24.66 11.09 -28.39
N GLY A 18 -24.61 11.37 -27.09
CA GLY A 18 -23.85 12.48 -26.48
C GLY A 18 -22.41 12.19 -26.04
N CYS A 19 -21.81 11.04 -26.36
CA CYS A 19 -20.39 10.81 -26.08
C CYS A 19 -19.54 10.97 -27.34
N GLN A 20 -19.55 12.17 -27.94
CA GLN A 20 -18.45 12.56 -28.83
C GLN A 20 -17.18 12.62 -27.98
N ARG A 21 -16.35 11.59 -28.11
CA ARG A 21 -14.95 11.58 -27.70
C ARG A 21 -14.32 12.87 -28.20
N THR A 22 -13.86 13.71 -27.28
CA THR A 22 -12.82 14.70 -27.55
C THR A 22 -11.56 13.93 -27.96
N SER A 23 -11.40 13.67 -29.25
CA SER A 23 -10.11 13.29 -29.82
C SER A 23 -9.17 14.48 -29.64
N PHE A 24 -8.07 14.22 -28.94
CA PHE A 24 -6.99 15.15 -28.67
C PHE A 24 -6.25 15.43 -29.99
N SER A 25 -6.78 16.35 -30.80
CA SER A 25 -6.04 16.95 -31.91
C SER A 25 -5.20 18.10 -31.35
N GLY A 26 -3.95 17.81 -31.00
CA GLY A 26 -3.04 18.85 -30.52
C GLY A 26 -1.78 18.32 -29.86
N MET A 27 -0.84 17.83 -30.67
CA MET A 27 0.62 18.09 -30.58
C MET A 27 1.33 17.13 -31.52
N GLU A 28 1.21 17.41 -32.82
CA GLU A 28 2.33 17.14 -33.71
C GLU A 28 3.37 18.24 -33.48
N SER A 29 4.64 17.84 -33.50
CA SER A 29 5.83 18.71 -33.57
C SER A 29 6.35 19.25 -32.24
N SER A 30 7.18 18.47 -31.56
CA SER A 30 8.54 18.88 -31.14
C SER A 30 9.25 17.70 -30.45
N SER A 31 9.53 16.63 -31.19
CA SER A 31 10.54 15.66 -30.77
C SER A 31 11.92 16.23 -31.08
N SER A 32 12.32 17.30 -30.38
CA SER A 32 13.72 17.65 -30.25
C SER A 32 14.36 16.61 -29.35
N ALA A 33 14.84 15.51 -29.95
CA ALA A 33 15.73 14.60 -29.25
C ALA A 33 16.97 15.41 -28.85
N LEU A 34 17.11 15.68 -27.56
CA LEU A 34 18.32 16.27 -27.00
C LEU A 34 19.49 15.32 -27.33
N PRO A 35 20.65 15.84 -27.79
CA PRO A 35 21.81 15.01 -28.02
C PRO A 35 22.18 14.25 -26.74
N PRO A 36 22.63 12.98 -26.86
CA PRO A 36 22.99 12.18 -25.71
C PRO A 36 24.08 12.90 -24.90
N LEU A 37 23.88 12.98 -23.58
CA LEU A 37 24.87 13.59 -22.69
C LEU A 37 26.17 12.79 -22.75
N GLU A 38 27.28 13.49 -22.96
CA GLU A 38 28.60 12.89 -22.90
C GLU A 38 28.93 12.48 -21.46
N ALA A 39 29.57 11.32 -21.30
CA ALA A 39 29.95 10.81 -19.99
C ALA A 39 30.98 11.75 -19.35
N GLN A 40 30.59 12.36 -18.23
CA GLN A 40 31.47 13.22 -17.46
C GLN A 40 32.58 12.36 -16.80
N PRO A 41 33.86 12.77 -16.84
CA PRO A 41 34.95 11.99 -16.26
C PRO A 41 34.72 11.78 -14.76
N VAL A 42 34.58 10.53 -14.35
CA VAL A 42 34.50 10.18 -12.94
C VAL A 42 35.92 10.01 -12.38
N PRO A 43 36.26 10.68 -11.25
CA PRO A 43 37.54 10.47 -10.59
C PRO A 43 37.65 9.01 -10.12
N SER A 44 38.87 8.46 -10.17
CA SER A 44 39.14 7.10 -9.71
C SER A 44 38.84 6.95 -8.21
N VAL A 45 38.07 5.93 -7.86
CA VAL A 45 37.75 5.59 -6.48
C VAL A 45 39.02 5.09 -5.79
N GLN A 46 39.46 5.82 -4.76
CA GLN A 46 40.57 5.41 -3.91
C GLN A 46 40.08 4.40 -2.89
N SER A 47 40.44 3.13 -3.08
CA SER A 47 40.19 2.08 -2.08
C SER A 47 41.13 2.25 -0.90
N GLY A 48 40.60 2.73 0.23
CA GLY A 48 41.27 2.68 1.53
C GLY A 48 40.79 1.47 2.32
N GLN A 49 41.71 0.67 2.86
CA GLN A 49 41.38 -0.37 3.82
C GLN A 49 40.75 0.30 5.06
N LEU A 50 39.48 0.00 5.33
CA LEU A 50 38.86 0.36 6.61
C LEU A 50 39.55 -0.43 7.73
N PRO A 51 39.86 0.21 8.88
CA PRO A 51 40.36 -0.48 10.05
C PRO A 51 39.41 -1.62 10.46
N PRO A 52 39.93 -2.76 10.97
CA PRO A 52 39.08 -3.86 11.42
C PRO A 52 38.13 -3.39 12.54
N PRO A 53 36.85 -3.74 12.49
CA PRO A 53 35.91 -3.41 13.55
C PRO A 53 36.27 -4.23 14.79
N GLY A 54 36.68 -3.56 15.88
CA GLY A 54 36.87 -4.24 17.16
C GLY A 54 37.84 -3.64 18.17
N ALA A 55 38.50 -2.51 17.90
CA ALA A 55 39.42 -1.91 18.88
C ALA A 55 38.94 -0.54 19.35
N THR A 56 37.95 -0.50 20.26
CA THR A 56 37.74 0.66 21.15
C THR A 56 36.98 0.23 22.40
N SER A 57 37.57 0.59 23.55
CA SER A 57 37.13 0.29 24.91
C SER A 57 35.70 0.76 25.24
N PRO A 58 35.00 0.14 26.22
CA PRO A 58 33.54 0.25 26.39
C PRO A 58 33.00 1.57 26.99
N SER A 59 33.81 2.62 27.14
CA SER A 59 33.50 3.71 28.10
C SER A 59 33.55 5.14 27.53
N GLY A 60 33.44 5.34 26.22
CA GLY A 60 33.65 6.65 25.59
C GLY A 60 32.54 7.21 24.69
N PHE A 61 31.47 6.48 24.43
CA PHE A 61 30.37 6.96 23.56
C PHE A 61 29.14 7.31 24.39
N PRO A 62 28.50 8.48 24.18
CA PRO A 62 27.14 8.72 24.65
C PRO A 62 26.23 7.63 24.11
N ALA A 63 25.36 7.08 24.96
CA ALA A 63 24.42 6.06 24.54
C ALA A 63 23.60 6.58 23.35
N ALA A 64 23.61 5.85 22.23
CA ALA A 64 22.71 6.13 21.12
C ALA A 64 21.28 6.22 21.67
N PRO A 65 20.45 7.17 21.22
CA PRO A 65 19.05 7.20 21.60
C PRO A 65 18.47 5.82 21.33
N ALA A 66 18.00 5.15 22.38
CA ALA A 66 17.37 3.86 22.23
C ALA A 66 16.27 4.02 21.17
N PRO A 67 16.19 3.16 20.14
CA PRO A 67 15.00 3.12 19.31
C PRO A 67 13.84 3.02 20.29
N ALA A 68 12.89 3.96 20.19
CA ALA A 68 11.70 3.94 21.02
C ALA A 68 11.22 2.51 21.02
N THR A 69 11.19 1.89 22.19
CA THR A 69 10.66 0.54 22.37
C THR A 69 9.16 0.66 22.09
N GLN A 70 8.81 0.74 20.82
CA GLN A 70 7.56 0.23 20.35
C GLN A 70 7.65 -1.23 20.73
N THR A 71 6.98 -1.58 21.82
CA THR A 71 6.56 -2.95 22.07
C THR A 71 5.75 -3.33 20.85
N ALA A 72 6.44 -3.76 19.79
CA ALA A 72 5.84 -4.46 18.69
C ALA A 72 5.27 -5.67 19.37
N ALA A 73 3.94 -5.67 19.57
CA ALA A 73 3.23 -6.89 19.87
C ALA A 73 3.73 -7.87 18.83
N THR A 74 4.57 -8.80 19.28
CA THR A 74 5.05 -9.89 18.45
C THR A 74 3.91 -10.88 18.50
N ASP A 75 2.75 -10.45 18.00
CA ASP A 75 1.58 -11.28 17.80
C ASP A 75 2.02 -12.22 16.70
N VAL A 76 2.60 -13.36 17.08
CA VAL A 76 2.95 -14.42 16.15
C VAL A 76 1.62 -15.03 15.70
N ALA A 77 1.46 -15.28 14.40
CA ALA A 77 0.27 -15.97 13.91
C ALA A 77 0.06 -17.28 14.68
N PRO A 78 -1.17 -17.63 15.07
CA PRO A 78 -1.43 -18.88 15.77
C PRO A 78 -0.99 -20.07 14.91
N ALA A 79 -0.63 -21.19 15.55
CA ALA A 79 -0.21 -22.39 14.84
C ALA A 79 -1.26 -22.92 13.84
N THR A 80 -2.54 -22.63 14.10
CA THR A 80 -3.69 -22.94 13.25
C THR A 80 -3.89 -21.98 12.08
N ALA A 81 -3.07 -20.93 11.95
CA ALA A 81 -3.18 -19.98 10.85
C ALA A 81 -2.95 -20.68 9.50
N LEU A 82 -3.83 -20.36 8.55
CA LEU A 82 -3.70 -20.84 7.17
C LEU A 82 -2.61 -20.06 6.43
N ASP A 83 -2.11 -20.66 5.35
CA ASP A 83 -1.14 -20.00 4.48
C ASP A 83 -1.74 -18.82 3.73
N ILE A 84 -0.90 -17.83 3.45
CA ILE A 84 -1.28 -16.57 2.81
C ILE A 84 -0.41 -16.38 1.57
N THR A 85 -1.04 -16.21 0.42
CA THR A 85 -0.36 -15.74 -0.79
C THR A 85 -0.65 -14.27 -1.03
N LYS A 86 0.29 -13.52 -1.60
CA LYS A 86 0.08 -12.09 -1.91
C LYS A 86 -1.10 -11.92 -2.87
N GLU A 87 -1.23 -12.81 -3.83
CA GLU A 87 -2.28 -12.78 -4.85
C GLU A 87 -3.67 -12.90 -4.20
N SER A 88 -3.80 -13.72 -3.16
CA SER A 88 -5.07 -13.91 -2.45
C SER A 88 -5.57 -12.64 -1.74
N MET A 89 -4.65 -11.74 -1.39
CA MET A 89 -4.93 -10.48 -0.69
C MET A 89 -5.35 -9.36 -1.62
N VAL A 90 -5.13 -9.47 -2.93
CA VAL A 90 -5.48 -8.40 -3.88
C VAL A 90 -6.99 -8.19 -3.93
N GLY A 91 -7.40 -6.93 -4.00
CA GLY A 91 -8.79 -6.52 -4.17
C GLY A 91 -9.29 -5.62 -3.05
N ASN A 92 -10.62 -5.49 -2.99
CA ASN A 92 -11.31 -4.71 -1.97
C ASN A 92 -11.71 -5.61 -0.80
N TRP A 93 -11.58 -5.09 0.40
CA TRP A 93 -11.86 -5.76 1.66
C TRP A 93 -12.74 -4.89 2.53
N ARG A 94 -13.71 -5.51 3.21
CA ARG A 94 -14.37 -4.87 4.34
C ARG A 94 -13.49 -5.03 5.57
N VAL A 95 -13.21 -3.92 6.24
CA VAL A 95 -12.47 -3.87 7.50
C VAL A 95 -13.44 -3.64 8.64
N SER A 96 -13.32 -4.43 9.70
CA SER A 96 -13.91 -4.12 11.01
C SER A 96 -12.77 -3.78 11.98
N ASN A 97 -12.85 -2.61 12.62
CA ASN A 97 -11.86 -2.13 13.58
C ASN A 97 -12.58 -1.37 14.71
N ALA A 98 -12.36 -1.77 15.96
CA ALA A 98 -12.97 -1.16 17.14
C ALA A 98 -14.51 -0.99 17.04
N GLY A 99 -15.21 -1.94 16.42
CA GLY A 99 -16.67 -1.92 16.23
C GLY A 99 -17.16 -1.04 15.06
N ALA A 100 -16.26 -0.32 14.38
CA ALA A 100 -16.57 0.43 13.17
C ALA A 100 -16.20 -0.36 11.91
N SER A 101 -16.91 -0.08 10.81
CA SER A 101 -16.64 -0.68 9.49
C SER A 101 -16.10 0.35 8.50
N CYS A 102 -15.13 -0.04 7.68
CA CYS A 102 -14.59 0.76 6.58
C CYS A 102 -14.10 -0.13 5.43
N ASP A 103 -13.67 0.48 4.32
CA ASP A 103 -13.15 -0.26 3.17
C ASP A 103 -11.62 -0.18 3.11
N MET A 104 -10.99 -1.24 2.61
CA MET A 104 -9.57 -1.28 2.28
C MET A 104 -9.38 -1.84 0.87
N PHE A 105 -8.42 -1.32 0.13
CA PHE A 105 -8.01 -1.88 -1.15
C PHE A 105 -6.53 -2.27 -1.08
N LEU A 106 -6.19 -3.41 -1.67
CA LEU A 106 -4.83 -3.95 -1.72
C LEU A 106 -4.48 -4.29 -3.17
N THR A 107 -3.31 -3.87 -3.62
CA THR A 107 -2.76 -4.18 -4.94
C THR A 107 -1.35 -4.76 -4.82
N LEU A 108 -0.81 -5.30 -5.91
CA LEU A 108 0.58 -5.79 -5.97
C LEU A 108 1.59 -4.72 -6.39
N THR A 109 1.16 -3.48 -6.66
CA THR A 109 2.06 -2.40 -7.08
C THR A 109 3.04 -2.09 -5.95
N ASN A 110 4.34 -2.03 -6.23
CA ASN A 110 5.34 -1.76 -5.19
C ASN A 110 5.22 -0.34 -4.58
N LEU A 111 5.45 -0.26 -3.27
CA LEU A 111 5.64 0.97 -2.50
C LEU A 111 6.56 0.72 -1.30
N GLY A 112 7.74 1.32 -1.32
CA GLY A 112 8.74 1.11 -0.26
C GLY A 112 9.12 -0.37 -0.14
N SER A 113 8.99 -0.92 1.06
CA SER A 113 9.28 -2.33 1.34
C SER A 113 8.11 -3.30 1.03
N GLY A 114 6.95 -2.79 0.61
CA GLY A 114 5.72 -3.58 0.47
C GLY A 114 4.97 -3.31 -0.82
N SER A 115 3.74 -3.82 -0.87
CA SER A 115 2.78 -3.57 -1.94
C SER A 115 1.79 -2.48 -1.53
N ARG A 116 1.25 -1.74 -2.50
CA ARG A 116 0.35 -0.61 -2.26
C ARG A 116 -0.98 -1.08 -1.73
N GLY A 117 -1.52 -0.28 -0.83
CA GLY A 117 -2.91 -0.37 -0.42
C GLY A 117 -3.40 0.98 0.08
N GLY A 118 -4.60 0.98 0.60
CA GLY A 118 -5.15 2.14 1.28
C GLY A 118 -6.51 1.83 1.86
N THR A 119 -7.02 2.76 2.64
CA THR A 119 -8.30 2.66 3.31
C THR A 119 -9.23 3.79 2.89
N ARG A 120 -10.54 3.56 3.03
CA ARG A 120 -11.57 4.56 2.83
C ARG A 120 -12.59 4.48 3.96
N GLY A 121 -12.80 5.60 4.64
CA GLY A 121 -13.72 5.69 5.78
C GLY A 121 -13.21 5.03 7.06
N CYS A 122 -11.94 4.58 7.11
CA CYS A 122 -11.36 4.09 8.36
C CYS A 122 -11.00 5.25 9.29
N ALA A 123 -10.91 4.94 10.59
CA ALA A 123 -10.51 5.88 11.63
C ALA A 123 -9.23 5.42 12.34
N GLY A 124 -8.63 6.33 13.12
CA GLY A 124 -7.41 6.04 13.89
C GLY A 124 -6.21 5.73 13.00
N PRO A 125 -5.29 4.85 13.43
CA PRO A 125 -4.04 4.56 12.70
C PRO A 125 -4.26 4.01 11.28
N LEU A 126 -5.41 3.39 10.99
CA LEU A 126 -5.71 2.86 9.66
C LEU A 126 -5.90 3.95 8.60
N THR A 127 -6.11 5.20 9.00
CA THR A 127 -6.19 6.36 8.07
C THR A 127 -4.87 6.61 7.33
N THR A 128 -3.73 6.19 7.90
CA THR A 128 -2.40 6.38 7.30
C THR A 128 -1.92 5.16 6.52
N MET A 129 -2.71 4.08 6.50
CA MET A 129 -2.38 2.85 5.80
C MET A 129 -2.12 3.14 4.32
N GLY A 130 -0.95 2.71 3.85
CA GLY A 130 -0.53 2.91 2.46
C GLY A 130 0.20 1.72 1.87
N SER A 131 0.72 0.82 2.70
CA SER A 131 1.44 -0.37 2.24
C SER A 131 1.07 -1.61 3.06
N TRP A 132 1.30 -2.76 2.46
CA TRP A 132 1.10 -4.05 3.08
C TRP A 132 2.12 -5.07 2.56
N GLU A 133 2.34 -6.13 3.31
CA GLU A 133 3.16 -7.27 2.87
C GLU A 133 2.67 -8.56 3.52
N VAL A 134 3.15 -9.68 2.99
CA VAL A 134 3.02 -10.99 3.65
C VAL A 134 4.36 -11.34 4.27
N ALA A 135 4.36 -11.59 5.58
CA ALA A 135 5.52 -12.02 6.35
C ALA A 135 5.19 -13.33 7.06
N GLY A 136 5.70 -14.45 6.53
CA GLY A 136 5.28 -15.79 6.97
C GLY A 136 3.77 -15.99 6.79
N LYS A 137 3.07 -16.34 7.87
CA LYS A 137 1.60 -16.51 7.89
C LYS A 137 0.84 -15.25 8.29
N GLN A 138 1.43 -14.08 8.10
CA GLN A 138 0.83 -12.80 8.47
C GLN A 138 0.74 -11.83 7.31
N VAL A 139 -0.34 -11.06 7.30
CA VAL A 139 -0.46 -9.79 6.59
C VAL A 139 -0.03 -8.69 7.53
N VAL A 140 0.99 -7.94 7.15
CA VAL A 140 1.47 -6.78 7.91
C VAL A 140 0.96 -5.52 7.23
N LEU A 141 0.15 -4.73 7.94
CA LEU A 141 -0.33 -3.44 7.47
C LEU A 141 0.65 -2.36 7.89
N LYS A 142 0.95 -1.42 6.99
CA LYS A 142 1.94 -0.36 7.20
C LYS A 142 1.46 0.98 6.67
N ASP A 143 1.99 2.05 7.24
CA ASP A 143 1.85 3.39 6.67
C ASP A 143 2.75 3.57 5.43
N ARG A 144 2.78 4.79 4.86
CA ARG A 144 3.64 5.10 3.70
C ARG A 144 5.12 5.23 4.04
N SER A 145 5.45 5.44 5.31
CA SER A 145 6.83 5.52 5.82
C SER A 145 7.39 4.14 6.16
N GLY A 146 6.55 3.09 6.14
CA GLY A 146 6.91 1.72 6.44
C GLY A 146 6.70 1.33 7.91
N ASN A 147 6.13 2.21 8.74
CA ASN A 147 5.80 1.87 10.12
C ASN A 147 4.66 0.87 10.13
N VAL A 148 4.78 -0.17 10.96
CA VAL A 148 3.72 -1.16 11.13
C VAL A 148 2.52 -0.51 11.82
N LEU A 149 1.33 -0.80 11.33
CA LEU A 149 0.05 -0.36 11.88
C LEU A 149 -0.70 -1.51 12.56
N GLY A 150 -0.51 -2.73 12.08
CA GLY A 150 -1.14 -3.93 12.62
C GLY A 150 -0.74 -5.18 11.86
N ARG A 151 -1.11 -6.33 12.41
CA ARG A 151 -0.82 -7.65 11.85
C ARG A 151 -2.07 -8.50 11.89
N LEU A 152 -2.32 -9.24 10.81
CA LEU A 152 -3.44 -10.17 10.70
C LEU A 152 -2.96 -11.51 10.19
N TYR A 153 -3.68 -12.58 10.52
CA TYR A 153 -3.47 -13.92 9.99
C TYR A 153 -4.76 -14.42 9.34
N LYS A 154 -4.64 -15.39 8.43
CA LYS A 154 -5.80 -16.01 7.79
C LYS A 154 -6.45 -16.98 8.78
N SER A 155 -7.67 -16.67 9.20
CA SER A 155 -8.44 -17.44 10.18
C SER A 155 -9.49 -18.35 9.54
N ALA A 156 -10.01 -17.96 8.37
CA ALA A 156 -10.87 -18.77 7.53
C ALA A 156 -10.70 -18.35 6.06
N ASP A 157 -11.46 -18.97 5.16
CA ASP A 157 -11.45 -18.50 3.77
C ASP A 157 -11.99 -17.07 3.67
N ALA A 158 -11.31 -16.24 2.87
CA ALA A 158 -11.63 -14.81 2.72
C ALA A 158 -11.79 -14.05 4.05
N ARG A 159 -11.15 -14.51 5.14
CA ARG A 159 -11.23 -13.91 6.48
C ARG A 159 -9.86 -13.84 7.14
N TYR A 160 -9.54 -12.65 7.62
CA TYR A 160 -8.30 -12.38 8.33
C TYR A 160 -8.60 -11.66 9.63
N ASP A 161 -7.99 -12.10 10.72
CA ASP A 161 -8.17 -11.53 12.06
C ASP A 161 -6.82 -11.17 12.66
N GLY A 162 -6.81 -10.18 13.55
CA GLY A 162 -5.59 -9.74 14.20
C GLY A 162 -5.79 -8.47 15.02
N THR A 163 -4.70 -7.75 15.21
CA THR A 163 -4.64 -6.58 16.10
C THR A 163 -3.87 -5.45 15.43
N THR A 164 -4.25 -4.21 15.73
CA THR A 164 -3.41 -3.05 15.46
C THR A 164 -2.24 -3.00 16.44
N ASN A 165 -1.22 -2.22 16.16
CA ASN A 165 -0.10 -1.98 17.09
C ASN A 165 -0.52 -1.29 18.39
N THR A 166 -1.74 -0.74 18.45
CA THR A 166 -2.35 -0.19 19.67
C THR A 166 -3.19 -1.22 20.42
N GLY A 167 -3.18 -2.49 20.00
CA GLY A 167 -3.92 -3.60 20.60
C GLY A 167 -5.41 -3.63 20.23
N GLN A 168 -5.86 -2.84 19.26
CA GLN A 168 -7.27 -2.86 18.83
C GLN A 168 -7.53 -4.05 17.92
N PRO A 169 -8.57 -4.86 18.17
CA PRO A 169 -8.96 -5.93 17.26
C PRO A 169 -9.33 -5.38 15.88
N ILE A 170 -8.74 -5.98 14.85
CA ILE A 170 -9.00 -5.67 13.45
C ILE A 170 -9.29 -6.96 12.69
N SER A 171 -10.15 -6.87 11.68
CA SER A 171 -10.36 -7.98 10.78
C SER A 171 -10.73 -7.55 9.37
N LEU A 172 -10.40 -8.40 8.39
CA LEU A 172 -10.72 -8.22 6.98
C LEU A 172 -11.65 -9.35 6.53
N SER A 173 -12.67 -9.04 5.75
CA SER A 173 -13.55 -10.02 5.10
C SER A 173 -14.01 -9.55 3.72
N ARG A 174 -14.30 -10.49 2.83
CA ARG A 174 -14.96 -10.26 1.53
C ARG A 174 -15.94 -11.38 1.21
#